data_AF-A0A9D4H2F9-F1
#
_entry.id   AF-A0A9D4H2F9-F1
#
_cell.length_a   1.000
_cell.length_b   1.000
_cell.length_c   1.000
_cell.angle_alpha   90.00
_cell.angle_beta   90.00
_cell.angle_gamma   90.00
#
_symmetry.space_group_name_H-M   'P 1'
#
loop_
_entity.id
_entity.type
_entity.pdbx_description
1 polymer ?
#
loop_
_entity_poly.entity_id
_entity_poly.type
_entity_poly.pdbx_seq_one_letter_code
_entity_poly.pdbx_strand_id
1 'polypeptide(L)' 'MRNLKDATGQVARWLEELGTYDLTVTHCAGLTNRNADALSRSPCSKCAKQESGNLQQDPQSECSSAPHNDDSI' A
#
# COMPACT_ATOMS: atom_id res chain seq x y z
N MET A 1 5.31 -3.67 25.47
CA MET A 1 5.44 -2.40 24.73
C MET A 1 6.89 -1.97 24.75
N ARG A 2 7.47 -1.57 23.61
CA ARG A 2 8.78 -0.91 23.58
C ARG A 2 8.57 0.57 23.85
N ASN A 3 9.41 1.18 24.70
CA ASN A 3 9.34 2.61 24.98
C ASN A 3 9.85 3.37 23.75
N LEU A 4 8.99 4.21 23.15
CA LEU A 4 9.33 4.97 21.94
C LEU A 4 10.43 6.01 22.17
N LYS A 5 10.61 6.43 23.43
CA LYS A 5 11.63 7.39 23.86
C LYS A 5 13.06 6.85 23.70
N ASP A 6 13.23 5.53 23.72
CA ASP A 6 14.53 4.85 23.57
C ASP A 6 14.65 4.17 22.20
N ALA A 7 13.96 4.69 21.19
CA ALA A 7 14.00 4.15 19.84
C ALA A 7 15.43 4.17 19.28
N THR A 8 15.81 3.10 18.59
CA THR A 8 17.11 2.99 17.90
C THR A 8 16.91 2.49 16.47
N GLY A 9 17.96 2.64 15.65
CA GLY A 9 17.96 2.18 14.27
C GLY A 9 16.89 2.86 13.41
N GLN A 10 16.14 2.06 12.64
CA GLN A 10 15.16 2.58 11.68
C GLN A 10 14.06 3.40 12.33
N VAL A 11 13.62 3.03 13.54
CA VAL A 11 12.53 3.73 14.23
C VAL A 11 12.97 5.13 14.65
N ALA A 12 14.19 5.27 15.21
CA ALA A 12 14.73 6.58 15.58
C ALA A 12 14.83 7.52 14.38
N ARG A 13 15.36 7.01 13.25
CA ARG A 13 15.49 7.78 12.01
C ARG A 13 14.13 8.27 11.50
N TRP A 14 13.11 7.42 11.51
CA TRP A 14 11.78 7.82 11.07
C TRP A 14 11.09 8.79 12.04
N LEU A 15 11.33 8.68 13.35
CA LEU A 15 10.80 9.64 14.32
C LEU A 15 11.41 11.03 14.16
N GLU A 16 12.71 11.10 13.88
CA GLU A 16 13.39 12.36 13.59
C GLU A 16 12.78 13.04 12.35
N GLU A 17 12.61 12.30 11.26
CA GLU A 17 12.02 12.83 10.02
C GLU A 17 10.55 13.22 10.20
N LEU A 18 9.72 12.32 10.75
CA LEU A 18 8.28 12.54 10.89
C LEU A 18 7.95 13.61 11.94
N GLY A 19 8.82 13.80 12.94
CA GLY A 19 8.67 14.81 13.98
C GLY A 19 8.77 16.25 13.47
N THR A 20 9.23 16.46 12.23
CA THR A 20 9.23 17.78 11.58
C THR A 20 7.84 18.21 11.07
N TYR A 21 6.87 17.30 11.04
CA TYR A 21 5.53 17.52 10.54
C TYR A 21 4.48 17.42 11.66
N ASP A 22 3.42 18.22 11.55
CA ASP A 22 2.21 18.06 12.38
C ASP A 22 1.27 17.04 11.73
N LEU A 23 1.41 15.78 12.13
CA LEU A 23 0.71 14.64 11.52
C LEU A 23 -0.39 14.13 12.44
N THR A 24 -1.59 13.92 11.89
CA THR A 24 -2.67 13.18 12.55
C THR A 24 -2.75 11.76 11.99
N VAL A 25 -2.53 10.76 12.84
CA VAL A 25 -2.60 9.35 12.44
C VAL A 25 -4.07 8.94 12.33
N THR A 26 -4.49 8.55 11.13
CA THR A 26 -5.85 8.07 10.83
C THR A 26 -5.79 6.69 10.17
N HIS A 27 -6.77 5.83 10.47
CA HIS A 27 -6.90 4.52 9.84
C HIS A 27 -7.57 4.64 8.46
N CYS A 28 -6.91 4.13 7.41
CA CYS A 28 -7.43 4.12 6.04
C CYS A 28 -7.68 2.68 5.59
N ALA A 29 -8.93 2.22 5.68
CA ALA A 29 -9.32 0.86 5.31
C ALA A 29 -9.83 0.76 3.87
N GLY A 30 -9.53 -0.35 3.21
CA GLY A 30 -10.15 -0.75 1.95
C GLY A 30 -10.06 0.32 0.85
N LEU A 31 -11.21 0.78 0.36
CA LEU A 31 -11.30 1.66 -0.81
C LEU A 31 -10.65 3.03 -0.61
N THR A 32 -10.58 3.56 0.61
CA THR A 32 -9.92 4.85 0.88
C THR A 32 -8.40 4.77 0.74
N ASN A 33 -7.83 3.56 0.80
CA ASN A 33 -6.40 3.30 0.63
C ASN A 33 -6.02 2.85 -0.79
N ARG A 34 -6.97 2.83 -1.75
CA ARG A 34 -6.77 2.22 -3.08
C ARG A 34 -5.57 2.79 -3.85
N ASN A 35 -5.30 4.08 -3.72
CA ASN A 35 -4.17 4.71 -4.41
C ASN A 35 -2.83 4.22 -3.85
N ALA A 36 -2.69 4.19 -2.51
CA ALA A 36 -1.48 3.70 -1.87
C ALA A 36 -1.30 2.20 -2.10
N ASP A 37 -2.38 1.42 -2.04
CA ASP A 37 -2.38 -0.01 -2.35
C ASP A 37 -1.88 -0.26 -3.79
N ALA A 38 -2.43 0.44 -4.79
CA ALA A 38 -2.01 0.32 -6.18
C ALA A 38 -0.53 0.66 -6.41
N LEU A 39 -0.01 1.73 -5.76
CA LEU A 39 1.39 2.13 -5.86
C LEU A 39 2.36 1.19 -5.12
N SER A 40 1.89 0.55 -4.05
CA SER A 40 2.71 -0.39 -3.26
C SER A 40 2.86 -1.76 -3.92
N ARG A 41 1.92 -2.14 -4.79
CA ARG A 41 1.95 -3.41 -5.51
C ARG A 41 3.07 -3.39 -6.54
N SER A 42 3.91 -4.43 -6.52
CA SER A 42 4.78 -4.71 -7.65
C SER A 42 3.91 -5.05 -8.88
N PRO A 43 4.31 -4.62 -10.09
CA PRO A 43 3.61 -5.01 -11.31
C PRO A 43 3.49 -6.53 -11.36
N CYS A 44 2.25 -7.03 -11.46
CA CYS A 44 2.04 -8.47 -11.55
C CYS A 44 2.68 -8.95 -12.86
N SER A 45 3.58 -9.94 -12.79
CA SER A 45 4.26 -10.49 -13.96
C SER A 45 3.30 -11.01 -15.04
N LYS A 46 2.08 -11.41 -14.65
CA LYS A 46 1.02 -11.86 -15.57
C LYS A 46 0.03 -10.76 -15.98
N CYS A 47 -0.01 -9.63 -15.27
CA CYS A 47 -0.97 -8.55 -15.53
C CYS A 47 -0.31 -7.22 -15.94
N ALA A 48 1.02 -7.15 -15.95
CA ALA A 48 1.78 -6.03 -16.48
C ALA A 48 1.55 -5.96 -17.99
N LYS A 49 0.45 -5.31 -18.42
CA LYS A 49 0.21 -4.99 -19.82
C LYS A 49 1.27 -3.98 -20.25
N GLN A 50 1.99 -4.35 -21.31
CA GLN A 50 3.09 -3.59 -21.89
C GLN A 50 2.63 -2.16 -22.24
N GLU A 51 3.32 -1.15 -21.73
CA GLU A 51 3.29 0.19 -22.33
C GLU A 51 4.10 0.15 -23.63
N SER A 52 3.51 -0.40 -24.69
CA SER A 52 3.96 -0.27 -26.07
C SER A 52 2.75 -0.59 -26.95
N GLY A 53 2.46 0.28 -27.92
CA GLY A 53 1.15 0.38 -28.56
C GLY A 53 0.53 -0.93 -29.09
N ASN A 54 -0.81 -0.93 -29.06
CA ASN A 54 -1.76 -1.92 -29.57
C ASN A 54 -2.24 -2.98 -28.55
N LEU A 55 -3.41 -2.74 -27.95
CA LEU A 55 -4.05 -3.62 -26.97
C LEU A 55 -5.24 -4.35 -27.61
N GLN A 56 -4.99 -5.53 -28.18
CA GLN A 56 -6.03 -6.56 -28.25
C GLN A 56 -6.13 -7.15 -26.84
N GLN A 57 -7.23 -6.89 -26.14
CA GLN A 57 -7.46 -7.40 -24.79
C GLN A 57 -7.90 -8.88 -24.86
N ASP A 58 -7.18 -9.78 -24.21
CA ASP A 58 -7.69 -11.12 -23.94
C ASP A 58 -8.66 -11.10 -22.74
N PRO A 59 -9.80 -11.84 -22.80
CA PRO A 59 -10.90 -11.66 -21.85
C PRO A 59 -10.72 -12.26 -20.44
N GLN A 60 -9.56 -12.85 -20.07
CA GLN A 60 -9.46 -13.63 -18.82
C GLN A 60 -8.18 -13.46 -17.99
N SER A 61 -7.60 -12.26 -17.87
CA SER A 61 -6.56 -12.00 -16.84
C SER A 61 -7.17 -11.43 -15.56
N GLU A 62 -7.89 -12.26 -14.80
CA GLU A 62 -8.31 -11.91 -13.43
C GLU A 62 -7.11 -11.98 -12.48
N CYS A 63 -6.52 -10.82 -12.19
CA CYS A 63 -5.90 -10.59 -10.89
C CYS A 63 -7.05 -10.50 -9.90
N SER A 64 -7.35 -11.58 -9.17
CA SER A 64 -8.38 -11.60 -8.12
C SER A 64 -8.01 -10.60 -7.01
N SER A 65 -8.36 -9.34 -7.23
CA SER A 65 -8.47 -8.32 -6.19
C SER A 65 -9.84 -8.53 -5.55
N ALA A 66 -10.04 -9.67 -4.89
CA ALA A 66 -11.18 -9.81 -4.01
C ALA A 66 -10.90 -8.98 -2.75
N PRO A 67 -11.81 -8.07 -2.34
CA PRO A 67 -11.77 -7.59 -0.97
C PRO A 67 -12.09 -8.80 -0.08
N HIS A 68 -11.14 -9.23 0.74
CA HIS A 68 -11.49 -10.09 1.88
C HIS A 68 -12.19 -9.17 2.87
N ASN A 69 -13.52 -9.21 2.87
CA ASN A 69 -14.30 -8.60 3.95
C ASN A 69 -14.09 -9.46 5.20
N ASP A 70 -13.11 -9.10 6.03
CA ASP A 70 -13.09 -9.48 7.45
C ASP A 70 -13.62 -8.29 8.26
N ASP A 71 -14.91 -7.98 8.06
CA ASP A 71 -15.69 -7.31 9.10
C ASP A 71 -16.09 -8.38 10.13
N SER A 72 -15.22 -8.59 11.11
CA SER A 72 -15.55 -9.24 12.37
C SER A 72 -14.88 -8.47 13.50
N ILE A 73 -15.63 -7.52 14.05
CA ILE A 73 -15.51 -7.07 15.45
C ILE A 73 -16.31 -8.05 16.30
#